data_AF-J3M229-F1
#
_entry.id   AF-J3M229-F1
#
_cell.length_a   1.000
_cell.length_b   1.000
_cell.length_c   1.000
_cell.angle_alpha   90.00
_cell.angle_beta   90.00
_cell.angle_gamma   90.00
#
_symmetry.space_group_name_H-M   'P 1'
#
loop_
_entity.id
_entity.type
_entity.pdbx_description
1 polymer ?
#
loop_
_entity_poly.entity_id
_entity_poly.type
_entity_poly.pdbx_seq_one_letter_code
_entity_poly.pdbx_strand_id
1 'polypeptide(L)'
;MAHTLRLVDGPLTWIVVEPEHRTDAVAAVLSRSSLNFVHIAGPESSTARLRMHALREIRKQKMDGVVVFADENSILRTELFDEAQKVKSVGAVPVGVLGEDEGTSETFLQAPACDAEGKLVGYHVSEETVLPANRGDMLLSSRLEWAGFVVNAQALWEGAAGRPEWVRDIDAIDDGAAASPLSLVIDTARVEPLASCAQTALAWSHRSDSFHEVKFPHEWKIDPPLVTIASQQQAVKPETPLKRTTLLNTEDKH
;
A
#
# COMPACT_ATOMS: atom_id res chain seq x y z
N MET A 1 -4.95 -1.87 -2.84
CA MET A 1 -5.24 -1.00 -1.68
C MET A 1 -6.54 -0.19 -1.82
N ALA A 2 -6.62 0.84 -2.67
CA ALA A 2 -7.76 1.78 -2.72
C ALA A 2 -9.16 1.12 -2.83
N HIS A 3 -9.28 0.04 -3.61
CA HIS A 3 -10.54 -0.72 -3.72
C HIS A 3 -10.98 -1.32 -2.38
N THR A 4 -10.05 -1.89 -1.61
CA THR A 4 -10.30 -2.46 -0.27
C THR A 4 -10.74 -1.38 0.71
N LEU A 5 -10.04 -0.23 0.73
CA LEU A 5 -10.34 0.86 1.67
C LEU A 5 -11.73 1.47 1.46
N ARG A 6 -12.29 1.40 0.24
CA ARG A 6 -13.67 1.83 -0.04
C ARG A 6 -14.74 0.92 0.55
N LEU A 7 -14.38 -0.30 0.94
CA LEU A 7 -15.29 -1.26 1.55
C LEU A 7 -15.32 -1.13 3.08
N VAL A 8 -14.49 -0.26 3.66
CA VAL A 8 -14.48 -0.02 5.10
C VAL A 8 -15.68 0.83 5.47
N ASP A 9 -16.47 0.34 6.43
CA ASP A 9 -17.61 1.07 6.95
C ASP A 9 -17.13 2.18 7.89
N GLY A 10 -17.45 3.43 7.56
CA GLY A 10 -17.15 4.61 8.37
C GLY A 10 -16.13 5.58 7.75
N PRO A 11 -15.81 6.67 8.47
CA PRO A 11 -14.89 7.69 7.97
C PRO A 11 -13.45 7.16 7.94
N LEU A 12 -12.88 7.08 6.73
CA LEU A 12 -11.50 6.66 6.51
C LEU A 12 -10.71 7.76 5.79
N THR A 13 -9.49 8.03 6.26
CA THR A 13 -8.52 8.90 5.59
C THR A 13 -7.30 8.10 5.18
N TRP A 14 -7.03 8.03 3.88
CA TRP A 14 -5.86 7.33 3.35
C TRP A 14 -4.64 8.26 3.34
N ILE A 15 -3.70 8.03 4.25
CA ILE A 15 -2.45 8.80 4.31
C ILE A 15 -1.42 8.08 3.43
N VAL A 16 -0.99 8.74 2.36
CA VAL A 16 0.03 8.21 1.44
C VAL A 16 1.28 9.07 1.55
N VAL A 17 2.39 8.42 1.88
CA VAL A 17 3.70 9.06 2.04
C VAL A 17 4.61 8.61 0.92
N GLU A 18 5.04 9.54 0.07
CA GLU A 18 6.08 9.29 -0.93
C GLU A 18 7.43 9.79 -0.42
N PRO A 19 8.54 9.10 -0.71
CA PRO A 19 9.88 9.61 -0.43
C PRO A 19 10.16 10.84 -1.31
N GLU A 20 10.86 11.82 -0.74
CA GLU A 20 11.33 13.07 -1.37
C GLU A 20 10.24 14.05 -1.81
N HIS A 21 9.39 13.62 -2.74
CA HIS A 21 8.43 14.49 -3.42
C HIS A 21 7.17 13.73 -3.84
N ARG A 22 6.08 14.47 -4.00
CA ARG A 22 4.80 13.94 -4.52
C ARG A 22 4.90 13.73 -6.03
N THR A 23 4.56 12.55 -6.52
CA THR A 23 4.54 12.25 -7.95
C THR A 23 3.15 12.44 -8.55
N ASP A 24 3.10 12.85 -9.83
CA ASP A 24 1.85 12.96 -10.58
C ASP A 24 1.14 11.61 -10.73
N ALA A 25 1.90 10.52 -10.79
CA ALA A 25 1.35 9.17 -10.88
C ALA A 25 0.54 8.80 -9.64
N VAL A 26 1.10 9.00 -8.45
CA VAL A 26 0.40 8.74 -7.18
C VAL A 26 -0.75 9.73 -6.98
N ALA A 27 -0.56 11.02 -7.28
CA ALA A 27 -1.62 12.03 -7.22
C ALA A 27 -2.81 11.67 -8.14
N ALA A 28 -2.54 11.13 -9.33
CA ALA A 28 -3.57 10.68 -10.26
C ALA A 28 -4.33 9.45 -9.74
N VAL A 29 -3.66 8.52 -9.04
CA VAL A 29 -4.33 7.38 -8.38
C VAL A 29 -5.21 7.87 -7.22
N LEU A 30 -4.67 8.73 -6.36
CA LEU A 30 -5.38 9.28 -5.20
C LEU A 30 -6.63 10.07 -5.62
N SER A 31 -6.52 10.94 -6.61
CA SER A 31 -7.66 11.73 -7.11
C SER A 31 -8.80 10.88 -7.70
N ARG A 32 -8.49 9.71 -8.25
CA ARG A 32 -9.49 8.75 -8.78
C ARG A 32 -9.94 7.71 -7.76
N SER A 33 -9.38 7.71 -6.56
CA SER A 33 -9.65 6.68 -5.54
C SER A 33 -11.02 6.80 -4.89
N SER A 34 -11.66 7.98 -4.98
CA SER A 34 -12.89 8.36 -4.27
C SER A 34 -12.82 8.19 -2.73
N LEU A 35 -11.60 8.20 -2.17
CA LEU A 35 -11.35 8.21 -0.73
C LEU A 35 -10.95 9.62 -0.28
N ASN A 36 -11.18 9.94 0.99
CA ASN A 36 -10.45 11.06 1.61
C ASN A 36 -8.99 10.64 1.74
N PHE A 37 -8.06 11.51 1.35
CA PHE A 37 -6.64 11.20 1.41
C PHE A 37 -5.80 12.39 1.87
N VAL A 38 -4.66 12.08 2.47
CA VAL A 38 -3.60 13.04 2.77
C VAL A 38 -2.36 12.55 2.03
N HIS A 39 -1.94 13.32 1.04
CA HIS A 39 -0.74 13.02 0.26
C HIS A 39 0.43 13.82 0.86
N ILE A 40 1.46 13.17 1.39
CA ILE A 40 2.62 13.83 2.01
C ILE A 40 3.92 13.37 1.36
N ALA A 41 4.85 14.31 1.21
CA ALA A 41 6.22 14.01 0.82
C ALA A 41 7.05 13.88 2.10
N GLY A 42 7.71 12.73 2.26
CA GLY A 42 8.59 12.43 3.36
C GLY A 42 10.07 12.60 3.02
N PRO A 43 10.96 12.39 3.99
CA PRO A 43 12.41 12.38 3.74
C PRO A 43 12.82 11.24 2.81
N GLU A 44 13.86 11.43 2.00
CA GLU A 44 14.57 10.36 1.29
C GLU A 44 15.07 9.35 2.33
N SER A 45 14.35 8.23 2.51
CA SER A 45 14.62 7.29 3.58
C SER A 45 13.82 5.99 3.42
N SER A 46 14.14 5.02 4.26
CA SER A 46 13.44 3.74 4.36
C SER A 46 11.94 3.88 4.62
N THR A 47 11.15 2.87 4.26
CA THR A 47 9.71 2.79 4.58
C THR A 47 9.43 3.01 6.07
N ALA A 48 10.31 2.51 6.93
CA ALA A 48 10.25 2.72 8.38
C ALA A 48 10.22 4.22 8.76
N ARG A 49 11.06 5.04 8.12
CA ARG A 49 11.09 6.49 8.35
C ARG A 49 9.90 7.21 7.75
N LEU A 50 9.39 6.76 6.62
CA LEU A 50 8.15 7.29 6.05
C LEU A 50 6.97 7.06 7.02
N ARG A 51 6.91 5.89 7.68
CA ARG A 51 5.91 5.63 8.75
C ARG A 51 6.07 6.57 9.94
N MET A 52 7.29 6.79 10.42
CA MET A 52 7.54 7.74 11.52
C MET A 52 7.19 9.18 11.11
N HIS A 53 7.49 9.56 9.86
CA HIS A 53 7.11 10.86 9.32
C HIS A 53 5.58 11.03 9.28
N ALA A 54 4.83 10.00 8.86
CA ALA A 54 3.38 10.01 8.92
C ALA A 54 2.84 10.23 10.34
N LEU A 55 3.37 9.51 11.33
CA LEU A 55 2.97 9.66 12.73
C LEU A 55 3.25 11.06 13.28
N ARG A 56 4.38 11.67 12.89
CA ARG A 56 4.70 13.06 13.26
C ARG A 56 3.70 14.05 12.65
N GLU A 57 3.29 13.86 11.40
CA GLU A 57 2.28 14.71 10.75
C GLU A 57 0.89 14.52 11.36
N ILE A 58 0.49 13.28 11.70
CA ILE A 58 -0.74 12.97 12.45
C ILE A 58 -0.74 13.69 13.80
N ARG A 59 0.37 13.62 14.55
CA ARG A 59 0.55 14.32 15.83
C ARG A 59 0.45 15.83 15.67
N LYS A 60 1.15 16.40 14.69
CA LYS A 60 1.21 17.85 14.43
C LYS A 60 -0.16 18.41 14.06
N GLN A 61 -0.92 17.68 13.25
CA GLN A 61 -2.26 18.08 12.81
C GLN A 61 -3.35 17.73 13.84
N LYS A 62 -3.00 17.03 14.93
CA LYS A 62 -3.93 16.50 15.93
C LYS A 62 -5.09 15.73 15.29
N MET A 63 -4.74 14.87 14.33
CA MET A 63 -5.73 14.01 13.70
C MET A 63 -6.27 13.04 14.75
N ASP A 64 -7.58 12.79 14.68
CA ASP A 64 -8.30 11.88 15.58
C ASP A 64 -8.67 10.58 14.86
N GLY A 65 -8.78 9.49 15.62
CA GLY A 65 -9.08 8.15 15.13
C GLY A 65 -7.96 7.15 15.37
N VAL A 66 -7.97 6.07 14.59
CA VAL A 66 -7.04 4.95 14.72
C VAL A 66 -6.17 4.82 13.49
N VAL A 67 -4.87 4.60 13.70
CA VAL A 67 -3.85 4.42 12.68
C VAL A 67 -3.60 2.92 12.47
N VAL A 68 -3.85 2.47 11.25
CA VAL A 68 -3.49 1.14 10.74
C VAL A 68 -2.39 1.32 9.71
N PHE A 69 -1.29 0.58 9.85
CA PHE A 69 -0.19 0.63 8.88
C PHE A 69 -0.42 -0.40 7.78
N ALA A 70 -0.17 -0.03 6.55
CA ALA A 70 -0.25 -0.93 5.41
C ALA A 70 0.79 -0.51 4.37
N ASP A 71 1.54 -1.49 3.90
CA ASP A 71 2.48 -1.31 2.80
C ASP A 71 1.74 -1.40 1.47
N GLU A 72 2.40 -0.99 0.39
CA GLU A 72 1.78 -0.93 -0.95
C GLU A 72 1.18 -2.28 -1.38
N ASN A 73 1.85 -3.37 -1.03
CA ASN A 73 1.50 -4.75 -1.36
C ASN A 73 0.72 -5.48 -0.25
N SER A 74 0.35 -4.78 0.84
CA SER A 74 -0.40 -5.41 1.94
C SER A 74 -1.82 -5.79 1.51
N ILE A 75 -2.29 -6.94 1.99
CA ILE A 75 -3.67 -7.39 1.83
C ILE A 75 -4.38 -7.15 3.17
N LEU A 76 -5.47 -6.38 3.17
CA LEU A 76 -6.19 -6.04 4.40
C LEU A 76 -7.60 -6.64 4.37
N ARG A 77 -8.01 -7.23 5.49
CA ARG A 77 -9.41 -7.57 5.73
C ARG A 77 -10.18 -6.36 6.25
N THR A 78 -11.46 -6.24 5.93
CA THR A 78 -12.28 -5.14 6.46
C THR A 78 -12.46 -5.26 7.97
N GLU A 79 -12.50 -6.49 8.50
CA GLU A 79 -12.60 -6.77 9.94
C GLU A 79 -11.40 -6.23 10.75
N LEU A 80 -10.24 -6.00 10.10
CA LEU A 80 -9.10 -5.33 10.72
C LEU A 80 -9.50 -3.95 11.25
N PHE A 81 -10.28 -3.20 10.48
CA PHE A 81 -10.65 -1.84 10.81
C PHE A 81 -11.63 -1.83 11.99
N ASP A 82 -12.56 -2.79 12.06
CA ASP A 82 -13.48 -2.96 13.18
C ASP A 82 -12.75 -3.32 14.48
N GLU A 83 -11.78 -4.23 14.41
CA GLU A 83 -10.93 -4.58 15.57
C GLU A 83 -10.05 -3.40 15.99
N ALA A 84 -9.46 -2.68 15.03
CA ALA A 84 -8.60 -1.53 15.28
C ALA A 84 -9.34 -0.43 16.06
N GLN A 85 -10.63 -0.20 15.81
CA GLN A 85 -11.42 0.81 16.55
C GLN A 85 -11.49 0.56 18.07
N LYS A 86 -11.21 -0.66 18.54
CA LYS A 86 -11.29 -1.01 19.96
C LYS A 86 -10.07 -0.56 20.77
N VAL A 87 -8.99 -0.16 20.10
CA VAL A 87 -7.72 0.20 20.75
C VAL A 87 -7.84 1.49 21.55
N LYS A 88 -7.29 1.52 22.76
CA LYS A 88 -7.26 2.72 23.61
C LYS A 88 -5.96 3.49 23.45
N SER A 89 -4.83 2.80 23.28
CA SER A 89 -3.53 3.44 23.08
C SER A 89 -2.76 2.78 21.95
N VAL A 90 -2.34 1.54 22.16
CA VAL A 90 -1.51 0.79 21.22
C VAL A 90 -1.99 -0.65 21.23
N GLY A 91 -2.20 -1.22 20.06
CA GLY A 91 -2.78 -2.54 19.89
C GLY A 91 -1.95 -3.42 18.94
N ALA A 92 -2.12 -4.72 19.11
CA ALA A 92 -1.55 -5.73 18.23
C ALA A 92 -2.64 -6.61 17.63
N VAL A 93 -2.52 -6.92 16.35
CA VAL A 93 -3.46 -7.78 15.59
C VAL A 93 -2.70 -8.93 14.91
N PRO A 94 -3.38 -10.05 14.65
CA PRO A 94 -2.81 -11.16 13.90
C PRO A 94 -2.56 -10.81 12.42
N VAL A 95 -1.36 -11.10 11.93
CA VAL A 95 -0.90 -10.81 10.57
C VAL A 95 -0.20 -12.01 9.96
N GLY A 96 -0.60 -12.36 8.73
CA GLY A 96 0.13 -13.31 7.92
C GLY A 96 1.34 -12.63 7.29
N VAL A 97 2.49 -13.28 7.39
CA VAL A 97 3.70 -12.86 6.68
C VAL A 97 3.86 -13.78 5.47
N LEU A 98 4.00 -13.17 4.30
CA LEU A 98 4.30 -13.83 3.05
C LEU A 98 5.66 -13.33 2.58
N GLY A 99 6.55 -14.20 2.14
CA GLY A 99 7.83 -13.75 1.60
C GLY A 99 8.67 -14.90 1.05
N GLU A 100 9.87 -14.54 0.61
CA GLU A 100 10.91 -15.49 0.26
C GLU A 100 12.18 -15.09 1.02
N ASP A 101 12.75 -16.03 1.77
CA ASP A 101 14.06 -15.86 2.41
C ASP A 101 15.03 -16.89 1.82
N GLU A 102 16.17 -16.41 1.30
CA GLU A 102 17.20 -17.21 0.62
C GLU A 102 16.66 -18.24 -0.42
N GLY A 103 15.56 -17.91 -1.11
CA GLY A 103 14.94 -18.77 -2.12
C GLY A 103 13.96 -19.81 -1.57
N THR A 104 13.65 -19.77 -0.28
CA THR A 104 12.58 -20.56 0.36
C THR A 104 11.39 -19.66 0.63
N SER A 105 10.19 -20.05 0.19
CA SER A 105 8.97 -19.31 0.51
C SER A 105 8.69 -19.39 2.01
N GLU A 106 8.70 -18.23 2.69
CA GLU A 106 8.29 -18.09 4.08
C GLU A 106 6.80 -17.71 4.12
N THR A 107 6.01 -18.51 4.81
CA THR A 107 4.61 -18.19 5.09
C THR A 107 4.30 -18.59 6.51
N PHE A 108 4.07 -17.60 7.37
CA PHE A 108 3.77 -17.83 8.78
C PHE A 108 2.80 -16.78 9.32
N LEU A 109 2.11 -17.13 10.40
CA LEU A 109 1.24 -16.20 11.12
C LEU A 109 2.01 -15.61 12.30
N GLN A 110 1.93 -14.29 12.45
CA GLN A 110 2.29 -13.56 13.66
C GLN A 110 1.01 -13.15 14.37
N ALA A 111 0.77 -13.64 15.59
CA ALA A 111 -0.44 -13.31 16.34
C ALA A 111 -0.15 -12.99 17.80
N PRO A 112 -0.90 -12.06 18.43
CA PRO A 112 -0.82 -11.83 19.87
C PRO A 112 -1.09 -13.13 20.67
N ALA A 113 -0.27 -13.38 21.69
CA ALA A 113 -0.44 -14.46 22.66
C ALA A 113 -0.89 -13.89 24.00
N CYS A 114 -1.90 -14.49 24.64
CA CYS A 114 -2.53 -13.92 25.82
C CYS A 114 -2.61 -14.90 27.00
N ASP A 115 -2.55 -14.36 28.22
CA ASP A 115 -2.83 -15.14 29.44
C ASP A 115 -4.33 -15.37 29.65
N ALA A 116 -4.68 -16.05 30.75
CA ALA A 116 -6.06 -16.36 31.12
C ALA A 116 -6.91 -15.10 31.35
N GLU A 117 -6.28 -13.97 31.70
CA GLU A 117 -6.92 -12.68 31.88
C GLU A 117 -7.00 -11.86 30.57
N GLY A 118 -6.49 -12.39 29.46
CA GLY A 118 -6.51 -11.74 28.16
C GLY A 118 -5.45 -10.66 27.96
N LYS A 119 -4.41 -10.62 28.80
CA LYS A 119 -3.29 -9.69 28.66
C LYS A 119 -2.22 -10.27 27.74
N LEU A 120 -1.53 -9.41 27.00
CA LEU A 120 -0.46 -9.83 26.10
C LEU A 120 0.72 -10.40 26.91
N VAL A 121 1.12 -11.63 26.59
CA VAL A 121 2.30 -12.31 27.15
C VAL A 121 3.39 -12.57 26.12
N GLY A 122 3.08 -12.43 24.82
CA GLY A 122 4.03 -12.63 23.74
C GLY A 122 3.36 -12.63 22.37
N TYR A 123 4.07 -13.16 21.39
CA TYR A 123 3.54 -13.38 20.03
C TYR A 123 3.75 -14.82 19.62
N HIS A 124 2.72 -15.40 19.01
CA HIS A 124 2.80 -16.68 18.31
C HIS A 124 3.38 -16.44 16.91
N VAL A 125 4.42 -17.20 16.56
CA VAL A 125 5.02 -17.21 15.22
C VAL A 125 5.09 -18.66 14.76
N SER A 126 4.17 -19.06 13.87
CA SER A 126 3.93 -20.45 13.43
C SER A 126 3.66 -21.47 14.57
N GLU A 127 3.37 -22.73 14.22
CA GLU A 127 2.70 -23.71 15.11
C GLU A 127 3.44 -24.08 16.41
N GLU A 128 4.73 -23.77 16.57
CA GLU A 128 5.52 -24.23 17.73
C GLU A 128 6.26 -23.13 18.51
N THR A 129 6.29 -21.88 18.03
CA THR A 129 7.15 -20.86 18.64
C THR A 129 6.34 -19.75 19.31
N VAL A 130 6.38 -19.72 20.65
CA VAL A 130 5.95 -18.57 21.46
C VAL A 130 7.16 -17.71 21.73
N LEU A 131 7.17 -16.48 21.19
CA LEU A 131 8.21 -15.52 21.48
C LEU A 131 7.77 -14.63 22.65
N PRO A 132 8.51 -14.64 23.79
CA PRO A 132 8.29 -13.67 24.85
C PRO A 132 8.57 -12.28 24.29
N ALA A 133 7.66 -11.35 24.49
CA ALA A 133 7.83 -10.01 23.94
C ALA A 133 8.99 -9.19 24.58
N ASN A 134 9.67 -9.76 25.59
CA ASN A 134 10.82 -9.18 26.30
C ASN A 134 12.20 -9.76 25.90
N ARG A 135 12.35 -10.54 24.82
CA ARG A 135 13.67 -11.07 24.40
C ARG A 135 14.00 -10.72 22.95
N GLY A 136 14.91 -9.76 22.80
CA GLY A 136 15.33 -9.18 21.51
C GLY A 136 16.52 -9.86 20.82
N ASP A 137 16.96 -11.04 21.26
CA ASP A 137 18.25 -11.61 20.84
C ASP A 137 18.19 -12.98 20.14
N MET A 138 17.03 -13.49 19.73
CA MET A 138 16.98 -14.79 19.03
C MET A 138 15.89 -14.83 17.94
N LEU A 139 16.32 -15.19 16.72
CA LEU A 139 15.60 -15.26 15.43
C LEU A 139 15.74 -13.98 14.57
N LEU A 140 16.73 -13.99 13.68
CA LEU A 140 16.95 -12.97 12.66
C LEU A 140 15.74 -12.76 11.70
N SER A 141 14.66 -13.55 11.83
CA SER A 141 13.40 -13.46 11.07
C SER A 141 12.17 -12.91 11.85
N SER A 142 12.25 -12.69 13.18
CA SER A 142 11.07 -12.41 14.05
C SER A 142 10.73 -10.92 14.25
N ARG A 143 10.93 -10.07 13.23
CA ARG A 143 10.39 -8.69 13.25
C ARG A 143 8.86 -8.76 13.24
N LEU A 144 8.18 -8.04 14.14
CA LEU A 144 6.72 -7.90 14.04
C LEU A 144 6.42 -7.03 12.82
N GLU A 145 5.47 -7.46 12.00
CA GLU A 145 5.06 -6.64 10.86
C GLU A 145 4.33 -5.37 11.32
N TRP A 146 4.61 -4.25 10.66
CA TRP A 146 3.93 -2.98 10.95
C TRP A 146 2.41 -3.06 10.74
N ALA A 147 1.96 -3.90 9.81
CA ALA A 147 0.53 -4.18 9.62
C ALA A 147 -0.13 -4.85 10.84
N GLY A 148 0.68 -5.45 11.72
CA GLY A 148 0.24 -6.05 12.98
C GLY A 148 0.12 -5.06 14.12
N PHE A 149 0.46 -3.79 13.87
CA PHE A 149 0.50 -2.74 14.86
C PHE A 149 -0.58 -1.71 14.61
N VAL A 150 -1.28 -1.31 15.67
CA VAL A 150 -2.37 -0.34 15.60
C VAL A 150 -2.15 0.72 16.66
N VAL A 151 -2.35 2.00 16.31
CA VAL A 151 -2.11 3.12 17.24
C VAL A 151 -3.34 4.02 17.30
N ASN A 152 -3.81 4.32 18.51
CA ASN A 152 -4.77 5.40 18.70
C ASN A 152 -4.06 6.74 18.46
N ALA A 153 -4.55 7.56 17.52
CA ALA A 153 -3.89 8.81 17.16
C ALA A 153 -3.81 9.78 18.35
N GLN A 154 -4.76 9.73 19.29
CA GLN A 154 -4.74 10.54 20.51
C GLN A 154 -3.56 10.19 21.42
N ALA A 155 -3.08 8.94 21.40
CA ALA A 155 -1.89 8.53 22.14
C ALA A 155 -0.61 9.25 21.64
N LEU A 156 -0.66 9.81 20.42
CA LEU A 156 0.43 10.60 19.85
C LEU A 156 0.45 12.05 20.34
N TRP A 157 -0.66 12.55 20.89
CA TRP A 157 -0.82 13.97 21.22
C TRP A 157 -0.01 14.39 22.45
N GLU A 158 0.37 15.66 22.47
CA GLU A 158 1.02 16.27 23.64
C GLU A 158 0.09 16.26 24.86
N GLY A 159 0.58 15.74 25.98
CA GLY A 159 -0.17 15.64 27.24
C GLY A 159 -1.19 14.49 27.33
N ALA A 160 -1.26 13.59 26.34
CA ALA A 160 -2.19 12.46 26.38
C ALA A 160 -1.91 11.53 27.59
N ALA A 161 -2.97 11.16 28.30
CA ALA A 161 -2.89 10.21 29.41
C ALA A 161 -2.50 8.82 28.88
N GLY A 162 -1.49 8.18 29.47
CA GLY A 162 -1.02 6.88 29.00
C GLY A 162 -0.21 6.92 27.69
N ARG A 163 0.24 8.11 27.25
CA ARG A 163 1.13 8.27 26.10
C ARG A 163 2.35 7.34 26.20
N PRO A 164 2.63 6.52 25.18
CA PRO A 164 3.82 5.67 25.17
C PRO A 164 5.11 6.50 25.17
N GLU A 165 6.15 5.97 25.82
CA GLU A 165 7.42 6.69 26.00
C GLU A 165 8.10 7.00 24.67
N TRP A 166 8.14 6.04 23.74
CA TRP A 166 8.72 6.21 22.41
C TRP A 166 8.09 7.36 21.59
N VAL A 167 6.85 7.75 21.88
CA VAL A 167 6.17 8.87 21.21
C VAL A 167 6.77 10.21 21.63
N ARG A 168 7.37 10.30 22.83
CA ARG A 168 8.07 11.52 23.29
C ARG A 168 9.29 11.78 22.42
N ASP A 169 10.04 10.72 22.15
CA ASP A 169 11.28 10.76 21.38
C ASP A 169 11.08 10.30 19.93
N ILE A 170 9.86 10.42 19.39
CA ILE A 170 9.54 9.95 18.03
C ILE A 170 10.44 10.57 16.96
N ASP A 171 10.97 11.77 17.22
CA ASP A 171 11.88 12.50 16.35
C ASP A 171 13.32 11.95 16.37
N ALA A 172 13.69 11.22 17.44
CA ALA A 172 15.00 10.60 17.62
C ALA A 172 15.06 9.12 17.19
N ILE A 173 13.92 8.51 16.82
CA ILE A 173 13.87 7.12 16.33
C ILE A 173 14.59 7.02 14.99
N ASP A 174 15.65 6.21 14.95
CA ASP A 174 16.41 5.88 13.75
C ASP A 174 15.75 4.75 12.92
N ASP A 175 16.29 4.48 11.73
CA ASP A 175 15.79 3.45 10.82
C ASP A 175 15.80 2.04 11.43
N GLY A 176 16.79 1.72 12.27
CA GLY A 176 16.91 0.42 12.91
C GLY A 176 15.82 0.19 13.95
N ALA A 177 15.59 1.19 14.80
CA ALA A 177 14.51 1.17 15.79
C ALA A 177 13.11 1.24 15.14
N ALA A 178 12.97 1.93 14.02
CA ALA A 178 11.71 1.98 13.25
C ALA A 178 11.51 0.74 12.34
N ALA A 179 12.49 -0.17 12.22
CA ALA A 179 12.36 -1.34 11.37
C ALA A 179 11.25 -2.29 11.86
N SER A 180 11.01 -2.33 13.17
CA SER A 180 9.99 -3.18 13.81
C SER A 180 9.26 -2.40 14.91
N PRO A 181 7.91 -2.45 14.97
CA PRO A 181 7.16 -1.84 16.07
C PRO A 181 7.48 -2.47 17.42
N LEU A 182 8.02 -3.70 17.49
CA LEU A 182 8.47 -4.30 18.77
C LEU A 182 9.55 -3.46 19.46
N SER A 183 10.42 -2.81 18.69
CA SER A 183 11.46 -1.94 19.25
C SER A 183 10.87 -0.69 19.90
N LEU A 184 9.65 -0.28 19.49
CA LEU A 184 8.93 0.84 20.09
C LEU A 184 8.11 0.40 21.30
N VAL A 185 7.67 -0.86 21.34
CA VAL A 185 6.85 -1.37 22.43
C VAL A 185 7.61 -2.30 23.36
N ILE A 186 8.48 -1.68 24.14
CA ILE A 186 9.35 -2.36 25.11
C ILE A 186 8.54 -2.91 26.31
N ASP A 187 7.39 -2.32 26.63
CA ASP A 187 6.52 -2.73 27.74
C ASP A 187 5.25 -3.41 27.21
N THR A 188 5.22 -4.74 27.31
CA THR A 188 4.13 -5.59 26.80
C THR A 188 2.81 -5.32 27.51
N ALA A 189 2.84 -4.82 28.75
CA ALA A 189 1.64 -4.47 29.49
C ALA A 189 0.91 -3.26 28.90
N ARG A 190 1.54 -2.54 27.97
CA ARG A 190 0.97 -1.38 27.28
C ARG A 190 0.42 -1.69 25.89
N VAL A 191 0.52 -2.94 25.44
CA VAL A 191 -0.08 -3.37 24.17
C VAL A 191 -1.37 -4.11 24.46
N GLU A 192 -2.42 -3.65 23.80
CA GLU A 192 -3.72 -4.28 23.83
C GLU A 192 -3.76 -5.38 22.74
N PRO A 193 -3.89 -6.66 23.11
CA PRO A 193 -4.09 -7.70 22.11
C PRO A 193 -5.52 -7.59 21.58
N LEU A 194 -5.64 -7.26 20.29
CA LEU A 194 -6.93 -7.13 19.61
C LEU A 194 -7.39 -8.48 19.05
N ALA A 195 -8.62 -8.54 18.52
CA ALA A 195 -9.22 -9.76 17.99
C ALA A 195 -9.27 -10.94 18.97
N SER A 196 -9.31 -10.66 20.28
CA SER A 196 -9.31 -11.68 21.34
C SER A 196 -8.17 -12.69 21.19
N CYS A 197 -7.01 -12.24 20.70
CA CYS A 197 -5.83 -13.09 20.49
C CYS A 197 -6.08 -14.25 19.50
N ALA A 198 -7.05 -14.06 18.59
CA ALA A 198 -7.38 -15.04 17.57
C ALA A 198 -6.19 -15.32 16.66
N GLN A 199 -6.05 -16.59 16.28
CA GLN A 199 -5.00 -17.07 15.37
C GLN A 199 -5.44 -16.98 13.90
N THR A 200 -6.17 -15.93 13.54
CA THR A 200 -6.66 -15.71 12.17
C THR A 200 -6.18 -14.36 11.68
N ALA A 201 -5.41 -14.36 10.60
CA ALA A 201 -4.86 -13.13 10.02
C ALA A 201 -5.95 -12.12 9.65
N LEU A 202 -5.72 -10.86 10.03
CA LEU A 202 -6.50 -9.68 9.65
C LEU A 202 -5.81 -8.82 8.59
N ALA A 203 -4.50 -8.97 8.45
CA ALA A 203 -3.73 -8.46 7.35
C ALA A 203 -2.70 -9.48 6.87
N TRP A 204 -2.21 -9.31 5.65
CA TRP A 204 -1.02 -9.98 5.16
C TRP A 204 0.00 -8.94 4.72
N SER A 205 1.21 -9.06 5.26
CA SER A 205 2.38 -8.29 4.84
C SER A 205 3.23 -9.15 3.91
N HIS A 206 3.78 -8.53 2.86
CA HIS A 206 4.61 -9.23 1.90
C HIS A 206 6.06 -8.72 1.96
N ARG A 207 6.94 -9.55 2.51
CA ARG A 207 8.40 -9.36 2.56
C ARG A 207 8.98 -9.74 1.21
N SER A 208 9.15 -8.76 0.34
CA SER A 208 9.91 -8.95 -0.89
C SER A 208 10.85 -7.77 -1.06
N ASP A 209 12.14 -8.08 -1.08
CA ASP A 209 13.20 -7.17 -1.46
C ASP A 209 13.27 -6.98 -3.00
N SER A 210 12.41 -7.66 -3.76
CA SER A 210 12.57 -7.89 -5.20
C SER A 210 11.78 -6.98 -6.13
N PHE A 211 11.07 -5.95 -5.64
CA PHE A 211 10.33 -5.05 -6.54
C PHE A 211 11.15 -3.91 -7.16
N HIS A 212 12.43 -3.77 -6.82
CA HIS A 212 13.27 -2.71 -7.41
C HIS A 212 13.80 -3.03 -8.82
N GLU A 213 13.64 -4.28 -9.32
CA GLU A 213 14.13 -4.69 -10.64
C GLU A 213 13.06 -5.33 -11.54
N VAL A 214 11.81 -4.88 -11.46
CA VAL A 214 10.85 -5.18 -12.53
C VAL A 214 11.25 -4.37 -13.77
N LYS A 215 12.15 -4.92 -14.59
CA LYS A 215 12.34 -4.47 -15.97
C LYS A 215 11.01 -4.67 -16.69
N PHE A 216 10.24 -3.59 -16.82
CA PHE A 216 9.04 -3.59 -17.65
C PHE A 216 9.41 -4.24 -18.99
N PRO A 217 8.65 -5.23 -19.49
CA PRO A 217 8.95 -5.84 -20.77
C PRO A 217 8.64 -4.80 -21.87
N HIS A 218 9.63 -3.96 -22.18
CA HIS A 218 9.56 -2.99 -23.28
C HIS A 218 9.33 -3.67 -24.64
N GLU A 219 9.49 -4.99 -24.70
CA GLU A 219 9.28 -5.86 -25.85
C GLU A 219 7.82 -6.35 -26.00
N TRP A 220 6.92 -6.05 -25.06
CA TRP A 220 5.47 -6.36 -25.19
C TRP A 220 4.71 -5.26 -25.94
N LYS A 221 5.39 -4.56 -26.87
CA LYS A 221 4.75 -3.70 -27.85
C LYS A 221 4.29 -4.59 -29.01
N ILE A 222 3.00 -4.89 -29.04
CA ILE A 222 2.38 -5.48 -30.23
C ILE A 222 2.14 -4.33 -31.20
N ASP A 223 2.90 -4.28 -32.30
CA ASP A 223 2.63 -3.33 -33.38
C ASP A 223 1.22 -3.60 -33.93
N PRO A 224 0.36 -2.59 -34.04
CA PRO A 224 -0.96 -2.79 -34.60
C PRO A 224 -0.83 -3.31 -36.04
N PRO A 225 -1.59 -4.34 -36.45
CA PRO A 225 -1.50 -4.84 -37.80
C PRO A 225 -1.87 -3.73 -38.78
N LEU A 226 -1.04 -3.55 -39.81
CA LEU A 226 -1.32 -2.64 -40.91
C LEU A 226 -2.56 -3.17 -41.66
N VAL A 227 -3.73 -2.61 -41.37
CA VAL A 227 -4.95 -2.91 -42.13
C VAL A 227 -4.83 -2.22 -43.49
N THR A 228 -4.34 -2.95 -44.49
CA THR A 228 -4.47 -2.54 -45.89
C THR A 228 -5.92 -2.73 -46.31
N ILE A 229 -6.70 -1.65 -46.27
CA ILE A 229 -8.00 -1.62 -46.95
C ILE A 229 -7.71 -1.64 -48.44
N ALA A 230 -7.74 -2.83 -49.05
CA ALA A 230 -7.73 -2.97 -50.49
C ALA A 230 -8.99 -2.29 -51.04
N SER A 231 -8.80 -1.07 -51.55
CA SER A 231 -9.84 -0.36 -52.29
C SER A 231 -10.10 -1.17 -53.56
N GLN A 232 -11.17 -1.97 -53.60
CA GLN A 232 -11.64 -2.57 -54.84
C GLN A 232 -12.18 -1.45 -55.75
N GLN A 233 -11.29 -0.80 -56.50
CA GLN A 233 -11.69 -0.07 -57.69
C GLN A 233 -11.96 -1.10 -58.78
N GLN A 234 -13.24 -1.34 -59.01
CA GLN A 234 -13.76 -2.13 -60.12
C GLN A 234 -13.34 -1.45 -61.43
N ALA A 235 -12.44 -2.09 -62.18
CA ALA A 235 -11.97 -1.58 -63.47
C ALA A 235 -13.10 -1.70 -64.51
N VAL A 236 -13.74 -0.58 -64.85
CA VAL A 236 -14.62 -0.49 -66.03
C VAL A 236 -13.72 -0.44 -67.27
N LYS A 237 -13.95 -1.37 -68.20
CA LYS A 237 -13.20 -1.55 -69.45
C LYS A 237 -13.47 -0.37 -70.40
N PRO A 238 -12.47 0.20 -71.10
CA PRO A 238 -12.69 1.34 -71.99
C PRO A 238 -13.35 0.91 -73.31
N GLU A 239 -14.46 1.57 -73.67
CA GLU A 239 -15.03 1.51 -75.02
C GLU A 239 -14.24 2.40 -75.99
N THR A 240 -14.13 1.90 -77.22
CA THR A 240 -13.40 2.39 -78.39
C THR A 240 -13.86 3.80 -78.84
N PRO A 241 -13.00 4.66 -79.43
CA PRO A 241 -13.26 6.10 -79.54
C PRO A 241 -14.20 6.45 -80.70
N LEU A 242 -15.18 7.32 -80.44
CA LEU A 242 -16.04 7.91 -81.47
C LEU A 242 -15.52 9.26 -81.94
N LYS A 243 -15.57 9.43 -83.27
CA LYS A 243 -14.99 10.49 -84.10
C LYS A 243 -15.35 11.92 -83.67
N ARG A 244 -14.35 12.79 -83.77
CA ARG A 244 -14.44 14.25 -83.73
C ARG A 244 -15.18 14.74 -84.97
N THR A 245 -16.36 15.34 -84.80
CA THR A 245 -17.05 16.10 -85.86
C THR A 245 -16.99 17.58 -85.49
N THR A 246 -16.18 18.32 -86.25
CA THR A 246 -16.06 19.77 -86.22
C THR A 246 -17.28 20.38 -86.91
N LEU A 247 -18.05 21.22 -86.21
CA LEU A 247 -19.03 22.10 -86.84
C LEU A 247 -18.35 23.42 -87.19
N LEU A 248 -18.47 23.77 -88.48
CA LEU A 248 -17.95 24.97 -89.11
C LEU A 248 -18.67 26.23 -88.60
N ASN A 249 -17.89 27.28 -88.32
CA ASN A 249 -18.35 28.65 -88.46
C ASN A 249 -17.76 29.20 -89.77
N THR A 250 -18.64 29.43 -90.75
CA THR A 250 -18.38 30.24 -91.94
C THR A 250 -18.72 31.69 -91.64
N GLU A 251 -17.75 32.59 -91.78
CA GLU A 251 -17.99 34.02 -92.03
C GLU A 251 -17.22 34.44 -93.28
N ASP A 252 -18.01 34.83 -94.28
CA ASP A 252 -17.84 35.78 -95.39
C ASP A 252 -16.43 36.26 -95.85
N LYS A 253 -16.24 36.26 -97.18
CA LYS A 253 -16.33 37.48 -98.01
C LYS A 253 -16.12 37.23 -99.52
N HIS A 254 -17.14 37.69 -100.28
CA HIS A 254 -17.16 38.17 -101.67
C HIS A 254 -17.07 37.18 -102.83
#